data_AF-A0A1H6YXD1-F1
#
_entry.id   AF-A0A1H6YXD1-F1
#
_cell.length_a   1.000
_cell.length_b   1.000
_cell.length_c   1.000
_cell.angle_alpha   90.00
_cell.angle_beta   90.00
_cell.angle_gamma   90.00
#
_symmetry.space_group_name_H-M   'P 1'
#
loop_
_entity.id
_entity.type
_entity.pdbx_description
1 polymer ?
#
loop_
_entity_poly.entity_id
_entity_poly.type
_entity_poly.pdbx_seq_one_letter_code
_entity_poly.pdbx_strand_id
1 'polypeptide(L)'
;MRDDPAGRRDDNPYAPPRGALLDAPGAPPMPGWSSAQLRVLGYLGLATVLGSLVSALLSLGGLIRMPGVALYGDWLGLSLVLLGNYLLLRLKGFAEARFAARGLAGPVWLSVALGLLLEAAALSFEPAPLASWKAWLYAAGLIGYGGLLVWLGVRLLAVPGGFQALRGAGWLAIAGGLMLASLVFAAQAMLPLLGAQLALARVFFRGAAELRGRD
;
A
#
# COMPACT_ATOMS: atom_id res chain seq x y z
N MET A 1 -34.83 30.00 -47.82
CA MET A 1 -34.02 28.96 -47.16
C MET A 1 -32.67 29.59 -46.81
N ARG A 2 -32.67 30.42 -45.76
CA ARG A 2 -31.84 30.30 -44.54
C ARG A 2 -30.33 30.34 -44.80
N ASP A 3 -29.86 31.56 -45.04
CA ASP A 3 -28.52 32.02 -44.69
C ASP A 3 -28.31 31.85 -43.18
N ASP A 4 -27.20 31.23 -42.80
CA ASP A 4 -26.75 31.11 -41.40
C ASP A 4 -25.78 32.28 -41.12
N PRO A 5 -26.20 33.34 -40.39
CA PRO A 5 -25.48 34.59 -40.30
C PRO A 5 -24.54 34.60 -39.08
N ALA A 6 -23.77 33.55 -38.86
CA ALA A 6 -22.76 33.51 -37.81
C ALA A 6 -21.73 32.39 -38.03
N GLY A 7 -21.13 32.33 -39.22
CA GLY A 7 -19.89 31.59 -39.47
C GLY A 7 -18.68 32.23 -38.76
N ARG A 8 -18.73 32.37 -37.43
CA ARG A 8 -17.56 32.75 -36.64
C ARG A 8 -16.75 31.48 -36.40
N ARG A 9 -15.93 31.11 -37.40
CA ARG A 9 -14.72 30.35 -37.07
C ARG A 9 -13.96 31.23 -36.09
N ASP A 10 -13.81 30.77 -34.85
CA ASP A 10 -12.85 31.33 -33.90
C ASP A 10 -11.45 31.09 -34.48
N ASP A 11 -11.09 31.92 -35.46
CA ASP A 11 -9.81 31.94 -36.16
C ASP A 11 -8.83 32.75 -35.30
N ASN A 12 -8.75 32.39 -34.01
CA ASN A 12 -7.80 33.00 -33.09
C ASN A 12 -6.45 32.29 -33.30
N PRO A 13 -5.47 32.92 -33.98
CA PRO A 13 -4.16 32.32 -34.22
C PRO A 13 -3.34 32.11 -32.94
N TYR A 14 -3.80 32.65 -31.81
CA TYR A 14 -3.22 32.44 -30.48
C TYR A 14 -4.02 31.45 -29.62
N ALA A 15 -5.06 30.80 -30.18
CA ALA A 15 -5.74 29.74 -29.46
C ALA A 15 -4.75 28.59 -29.19
N PRO A 16 -4.60 28.13 -27.94
CA PRO A 16 -3.72 27.01 -27.65
C PRO A 16 -4.17 25.78 -28.45
N PRO A 17 -3.25 25.05 -29.09
CA PRO A 17 -3.60 23.92 -29.93
C PRO A 17 -4.34 22.87 -29.09
N ARG A 18 -5.62 22.62 -29.42
CA ARG A 18 -6.41 21.57 -28.80
C ARG A 18 -5.99 20.22 -29.38
N GLY A 19 -4.96 19.63 -28.79
CA GLY A 19 -4.50 18.28 -29.09
C GLY A 19 -4.82 17.35 -27.93
N ALA A 20 -5.01 16.05 -28.20
CA ALA A 20 -5.28 15.02 -27.19
C ALA A 20 -4.19 14.90 -26.08
N LEU A 21 -3.04 15.56 -26.26
CA LEU A 21 -1.97 15.69 -25.26
C LEU A 21 -2.17 16.86 -24.29
N LEU A 22 -2.89 17.91 -24.71
CA LEU A 22 -3.20 19.11 -23.92
C LEU A 22 -4.58 18.98 -23.26
N ASP A 23 -5.54 18.37 -23.99
CA ASP A 23 -6.83 17.92 -23.48
C ASP A 23 -6.74 16.46 -23.07
N ALA A 24 -5.76 16.10 -22.23
CA ALA A 24 -5.73 14.78 -21.63
C ALA A 24 -7.07 14.59 -20.90
N PRO A 25 -7.90 13.58 -21.26
CA PRO A 25 -9.16 13.38 -20.59
C PRO A 25 -8.86 13.26 -19.10
N GLY A 26 -9.47 14.14 -18.31
CA GLY A 26 -9.31 14.11 -16.87
C GLY A 26 -9.52 12.68 -16.38
N ALA A 27 -8.76 12.26 -15.37
CA ALA A 27 -8.87 10.93 -14.76
C ALA A 27 -10.32 10.40 -14.70
N PRO A 28 -10.57 9.10 -14.88
CA PRO A 28 -11.94 8.57 -14.84
C PRO A 28 -12.71 9.06 -13.61
N PRO A 29 -14.02 9.39 -13.71
CA PRO A 29 -14.82 9.69 -12.54
C PRO A 29 -14.74 8.50 -11.57
N MET A 30 -14.45 8.78 -10.29
CA MET A 30 -14.29 7.78 -9.23
C MET A 30 -15.50 7.83 -8.28
N PRO A 31 -16.67 7.29 -8.67
CA PRO A 31 -17.85 7.31 -7.83
C PRO A 31 -17.59 6.59 -6.49
N GLY A 32 -18.00 7.22 -5.39
CA GLY A 32 -17.84 6.68 -4.03
C GLY A 32 -16.52 7.03 -3.32
N TRP A 33 -15.65 7.84 -3.93
CA TRP A 33 -14.41 8.31 -3.32
C TRP A 33 -14.41 9.82 -3.13
N SER A 34 -14.03 10.28 -1.94
CA SER A 34 -13.85 11.71 -1.64
C SER A 34 -12.39 12.07 -1.39
N SER A 35 -12.02 13.32 -1.71
CA SER A 35 -10.67 13.84 -1.44
C SER A 35 -10.33 13.82 0.06
N ALA A 36 -11.32 14.05 0.93
CA ALA A 36 -11.14 14.01 2.38
C ALA A 36 -10.83 12.58 2.87
N GLN A 37 -11.56 11.58 2.37
CA GLN A 37 -11.33 10.18 2.73
C GLN A 37 -9.92 9.71 2.31
N LEU A 38 -9.47 10.06 1.11
CA LEU A 38 -8.12 9.72 0.65
C LEU A 38 -7.03 10.41 1.48
N ARG A 39 -7.25 11.65 1.94
CA ARG A 39 -6.34 12.31 2.89
C ARG A 39 -6.25 11.56 4.21
N VAL A 40 -7.39 11.15 4.78
CA VAL A 40 -7.42 10.35 6.01
C VAL A 40 -6.66 9.04 5.82
N LEU A 41 -6.85 8.35 4.69
CA LEU A 41 -6.09 7.12 4.38
C LEU A 41 -4.58 7.38 4.25
N GLY A 42 -4.18 8.52 3.67
CA GLY A 42 -2.79 8.94 3.62
C GLY A 42 -2.19 9.15 5.02
N TYR A 43 -2.90 9.84 5.91
CA TYR A 43 -2.47 10.03 7.30
C TYR A 43 -2.45 8.73 8.10
N LEU A 44 -3.43 7.85 7.90
CA LEU A 44 -3.42 6.51 8.49
C LEU A 44 -2.21 5.70 8.02
N GLY A 45 -1.84 5.80 6.74
CA GLY A 45 -0.60 5.20 6.23
C GLY A 45 0.65 5.76 6.90
N LEU A 46 0.72 7.07 7.14
CA LEU A 46 1.82 7.68 7.90
C LEU A 46 1.83 7.22 9.36
N ALA A 47 0.66 7.05 9.98
CA ALA A 47 0.54 6.51 11.33
C ALA A 47 1.03 5.06 11.39
N THR A 48 0.74 4.23 10.38
CA THR A 48 1.29 2.87 10.27
C THR A 48 2.81 2.88 10.17
N VAL A 49 3.38 3.77 9.35
CA VAL A 49 4.85 3.92 9.23
C VAL A 49 5.46 4.32 10.57
N LEU A 50 4.85 5.29 11.25
CA LEU A 50 5.34 5.77 12.54
C LEU A 50 5.26 4.67 13.62
N GLY A 51 4.13 3.99 13.74
CA GLY A 51 3.99 2.89 14.70
C GLY A 51 4.92 1.71 14.40
N SER A 52 5.15 1.41 13.12
CA SER A 52 6.14 0.41 12.72
C SER A 52 7.55 0.84 13.13
N LEU A 53 7.92 2.11 12.91
CA LEU A 53 9.21 2.66 13.34
C LEU A 53 9.41 2.58 14.86
N VAL A 54 8.38 2.95 15.63
CA VAL A 54 8.40 2.82 17.10
C VAL A 54 8.63 1.36 17.49
N SER A 55 7.94 0.42 16.85
CA SER A 55 8.12 -1.02 17.11
C SER A 55 9.55 -1.49 16.82
N ALA A 56 10.16 -1.05 15.71
CA ALA A 56 11.57 -1.33 15.44
C ALA A 56 12.51 -0.78 16.51
N LEU A 57 12.33 0.48 16.89
CA LEU A 57 13.22 1.13 17.87
C LEU A 57 13.12 0.43 19.23
N LEU A 58 11.92 0.05 19.65
CA LEU A 58 11.71 -0.74 20.86
C LEU A 58 12.36 -2.13 20.77
N SER A 59 12.26 -2.79 19.61
CA SER A 59 12.89 -4.09 19.37
C SER A 59 14.42 -4.00 19.36
N LEU A 60 14.99 -3.00 18.67
CA LEU A 60 16.44 -2.77 18.58
C LEU A 60 17.03 -2.37 19.93
N GLY A 61 16.30 -1.56 20.70
CA GLY A 61 16.68 -1.18 22.06
C GLY A 61 16.52 -2.30 23.09
N GLY A 62 16.01 -3.48 22.70
CA GLY A 62 15.75 -4.60 23.61
C GLY A 62 14.63 -4.36 24.63
N LEU A 63 13.93 -3.22 24.52
CA LEU A 63 12.89 -2.79 25.46
C LEU A 63 11.64 -3.66 25.38
N ILE A 64 11.41 -4.33 24.24
CA ILE A 64 10.26 -5.23 24.03
C ILE A 64 10.21 -6.40 25.04
N ARG A 65 11.33 -6.71 25.71
CA ARG A 65 11.39 -7.77 26.74
C ARG A 65 10.96 -7.30 28.14
N MET A 66 10.76 -6.00 28.34
CA MET A 66 10.30 -5.47 29.63
C MET A 66 8.79 -5.72 29.79
N PRO A 67 8.30 -6.19 30.95
CA PRO A 67 6.91 -6.66 31.12
C PRO A 67 5.84 -5.66 30.68
N GLY A 68 6.02 -4.37 30.95
CA GLY A 68 5.08 -3.32 30.53
C GLY A 68 5.18 -2.92 29.06
N VAL A 69 6.37 -3.07 28.46
CA VAL A 69 6.62 -2.73 27.05
C VAL A 69 6.27 -3.90 26.13
N ALA A 70 6.38 -5.14 26.60
CA ALA A 70 5.96 -6.34 25.88
C ALA A 70 4.47 -6.28 25.54
N LEU A 71 3.61 -6.05 26.55
CA LEU A 71 2.17 -5.91 26.34
C LEU A 71 1.84 -4.75 25.38
N TYR A 72 2.53 -3.62 25.53
CA TYR A 72 2.37 -2.50 24.59
C TYR A 72 2.77 -2.90 23.16
N GLY A 73 3.87 -3.64 23.01
CA GLY A 73 4.36 -4.15 21.73
C GLY A 73 3.36 -5.08 21.05
N ASP A 74 2.73 -5.99 21.81
CA ASP A 74 1.73 -6.92 21.28
C ASP A 74 0.48 -6.19 20.76
N TRP A 75 -0.06 -5.26 21.55
CA TRP A 75 -1.22 -4.45 21.12
C TRP A 75 -0.90 -3.53 19.95
N LEU A 76 0.31 -2.96 19.95
CA LEU A 76 0.79 -2.12 18.86
C LEU A 76 0.96 -2.95 17.58
N GLY A 77 1.57 -4.13 17.66
CA GLY A 77 1.72 -5.08 16.56
C GLY A 77 0.37 -5.44 15.95
N LEU A 78 -0.58 -5.88 16.79
CA LEU A 78 -1.92 -6.23 16.36
C LEU A 78 -2.62 -5.05 15.66
N SER A 79 -2.52 -3.85 16.26
CA SER A 79 -3.11 -2.63 15.69
C SER A 79 -2.50 -2.28 14.33
N LEU A 80 -1.18 -2.45 14.17
CA LEU A 80 -0.48 -2.20 12.93
C LEU A 80 -0.84 -3.20 11.85
N VAL A 81 -1.00 -4.49 12.19
CA VAL A 81 -1.45 -5.52 11.24
C VAL A 81 -2.87 -5.24 10.78
N LEU A 82 -3.80 -4.95 11.70
CA LEU A 82 -5.18 -4.61 11.37
C LEU A 82 -5.26 -3.35 10.49
N LEU A 83 -4.52 -2.31 10.86
CA LEU A 83 -4.47 -1.06 10.10
C LEU A 83 -3.83 -1.26 8.72
N GLY A 84 -2.75 -2.04 8.63
CA GLY A 84 -2.10 -2.41 7.38
C GLY A 84 -3.04 -3.16 6.44
N ASN A 85 -3.77 -4.14 6.97
CA ASN A 85 -4.79 -4.89 6.23
C ASN A 85 -5.92 -3.99 5.73
N TYR A 86 -6.42 -3.09 6.58
CA TYR A 86 -7.44 -2.12 6.19
C TYR A 86 -6.95 -1.20 5.04
N LEU A 87 -5.74 -0.66 5.16
CA LEU A 87 -5.15 0.19 4.12
C LEU A 87 -4.96 -0.57 2.80
N LEU A 88 -4.57 -1.85 2.87
CA LEU A 88 -4.35 -2.70 1.70
C LEU A 88 -5.68 -3.03 0.98
N LEU A 89 -6.75 -3.28 1.73
CA LEU A 89 -8.11 -3.42 1.18
C LEU A 89 -8.62 -2.11 0.55
N ARG A 90 -8.35 -0.96 1.18
CA ARG A 90 -8.72 0.35 0.62
C ARG A 90 -7.91 0.68 -0.63
N LEU A 91 -6.62 0.34 -0.66
CA LEU A 91 -5.77 0.49 -1.83
C LEU A 91 -6.30 -0.34 -3.00
N LYS A 92 -6.69 -1.59 -2.75
CA LYS A 92 -7.33 -2.45 -3.77
C LYS A 92 -8.55 -1.75 -4.37
N GLY A 93 -9.50 -1.30 -3.54
CA GLY A 93 -10.71 -0.63 -4.02
C GLY A 93 -10.41 0.65 -4.82
N PHE A 94 -9.42 1.43 -4.38
CA PHE A 94 -8.98 2.63 -5.10
C PHE A 94 -8.32 2.27 -6.44
N ALA A 95 -7.45 1.27 -6.48
CA ALA A 95 -6.75 0.84 -7.68
C ALA A 95 -7.70 0.22 -8.72
N GLU A 96 -8.71 -0.52 -8.26
CA GLU A 96 -9.79 -1.04 -9.10
C GLU A 96 -10.62 0.11 -9.71
N ALA A 97 -10.99 1.11 -8.91
CA ALA A 97 -11.79 2.26 -9.38
C ALA A 97 -11.02 3.18 -10.33
N ARG A 98 -9.73 3.43 -10.07
CA ARG A 98 -8.91 4.43 -10.80
C ARG A 98 -8.14 3.85 -12.00
N PHE A 99 -7.68 2.61 -11.89
CA PHE A 99 -6.78 1.97 -12.87
C PHE A 99 -7.36 0.69 -13.48
N ALA A 100 -8.63 0.36 -13.20
CA ALA A 100 -9.29 -0.88 -13.64
C ALA A 100 -8.49 -2.15 -13.28
N ALA A 101 -7.77 -2.11 -12.15
CA ALA A 101 -6.79 -3.11 -11.76
C ALA A 101 -7.45 -4.39 -11.18
N ARG A 102 -8.10 -5.20 -12.03
CA ARG A 102 -8.84 -6.41 -11.64
C ARG A 102 -7.97 -7.57 -11.11
N GLY A 103 -6.64 -7.51 -11.28
CA GLY A 103 -5.72 -8.57 -10.90
C GLY A 103 -5.24 -8.56 -9.44
N LEU A 104 -5.67 -7.58 -8.63
CA LEU A 104 -5.16 -7.39 -7.26
C LEU A 104 -5.94 -8.17 -6.19
N ALA A 105 -7.15 -8.64 -6.48
CA ALA A 105 -8.01 -9.25 -5.45
C ALA A 105 -7.38 -10.49 -4.79
N GLY A 106 -6.83 -11.40 -5.59
CA GLY A 106 -6.18 -12.62 -5.10
C GLY A 106 -5.04 -12.36 -4.11
N PRO A 107 -3.97 -11.65 -4.50
CA PRO A 107 -2.83 -11.41 -3.61
C PRO A 107 -3.24 -10.60 -2.37
N VAL A 108 -4.14 -9.63 -2.50
CA VAL A 108 -4.62 -8.82 -1.37
C VAL A 108 -5.31 -9.67 -0.31
N TRP A 109 -6.27 -10.50 -0.70
CA TRP A 109 -6.99 -11.35 0.26
C TRP A 109 -6.07 -12.38 0.92
N LEU A 110 -5.14 -12.97 0.15
CA LEU A 110 -4.19 -13.93 0.70
C LEU A 110 -3.20 -13.26 1.67
N SER A 111 -2.72 -12.05 1.36
CA SER A 111 -1.88 -11.27 2.27
C SER A 111 -2.62 -10.91 3.55
N VAL A 112 -3.89 -10.52 3.49
CA VAL A 112 -4.70 -10.23 4.69
C VAL A 112 -4.88 -11.50 5.53
N ALA A 113 -5.29 -12.61 4.91
CA ALA A 113 -5.51 -13.86 5.62
C ALA A 113 -4.23 -14.39 6.27
N LEU A 114 -3.13 -14.46 5.51
CA LEU A 114 -1.86 -14.97 6.03
C LEU A 114 -1.23 -14.00 7.04
N GLY A 115 -1.36 -12.69 6.85
CA GLY A 115 -0.89 -11.69 7.80
C GLY A 115 -1.59 -11.81 9.16
N LEU A 116 -2.91 -12.00 9.16
CA LEU A 116 -3.68 -12.25 10.38
C LEU A 116 -3.29 -13.57 11.06
N LEU A 117 -3.09 -14.63 10.28
CA LEU A 117 -2.65 -15.92 10.81
C LEU A 117 -1.26 -15.84 11.44
N LEU A 118 -0.33 -15.13 10.81
CA LEU A 118 1.01 -14.91 11.35
C LEU A 118 0.98 -14.08 12.63
N GLU A 119 0.17 -13.03 12.69
CA GLU A 119 0.02 -12.22 13.90
C GLU A 119 -0.61 -13.04 15.04
N ALA A 120 -1.65 -13.81 14.76
CA ALA A 120 -2.26 -14.71 15.74
C ALA A 120 -1.26 -15.76 16.25
N ALA A 121 -0.42 -16.30 15.36
CA ALA A 121 0.65 -17.20 15.74
C ALA A 121 1.72 -16.50 16.60
N ALA A 122 2.08 -15.26 16.29
CA ALA A 122 3.05 -14.48 17.06
C ALA A 122 2.57 -14.21 18.49
N LEU A 123 1.29 -13.90 18.67
CA LEU A 123 0.68 -13.68 20.00
C LEU A 123 0.52 -14.99 20.80
N SER A 124 0.34 -16.12 20.12
CA SER A 124 0.10 -17.42 20.76
C SER A 124 1.37 -18.22 21.02
N PHE A 125 2.45 -17.96 20.26
CA PHE A 125 3.68 -18.71 20.35
C PHE A 125 4.61 -18.04 21.36
N GLU A 126 4.73 -18.66 22.53
CA GLU A 126 5.83 -18.35 23.44
C GLU A 126 7.18 -18.52 22.72
N PRO A 127 8.20 -17.72 23.07
CA PRO A 127 9.52 -17.81 22.46
C PRO A 127 10.09 -19.22 22.65
N ALA A 128 9.94 -20.02 21.60
CA ALA A 128 10.37 -21.41 21.55
C ALA A 128 11.80 -21.49 21.01
N PRO A 129 12.57 -22.53 21.40
CA PRO A 129 13.87 -22.78 20.79
C PRO A 129 13.71 -22.91 19.26
N LEU A 130 14.73 -22.41 18.53
CA LEU A 130 14.77 -22.37 17.06
C LEU A 130 14.55 -23.75 16.40
N ALA A 131 14.83 -24.84 17.12
CA ALA A 131 14.63 -26.21 16.64
C ALA A 131 13.21 -26.76 16.85
N SER A 132 12.29 -25.98 17.42
CA SER A 132 10.91 -26.43 17.62
C SER A 132 10.13 -26.51 16.30
N TRP A 133 9.22 -27.49 16.19
CA TRP A 133 8.29 -27.57 15.06
C TRP A 133 7.48 -26.27 14.87
N LYS A 134 7.10 -25.61 15.96
CA LYS A 134 6.40 -24.31 15.93
C LYS A 134 7.23 -23.22 15.26
N ALA A 135 8.53 -23.15 15.54
CA ALA A 135 9.44 -22.20 14.89
C ALA A 135 9.56 -22.46 13.38
N TRP A 136 9.64 -23.73 12.96
CA TRP A 136 9.64 -24.10 11.54
C TRP A 136 8.32 -23.76 10.84
N LEU A 137 7.19 -23.99 11.49
CA LEU A 137 5.88 -23.61 10.95
C LEU A 137 5.75 -22.09 10.78
N TYR A 138 6.20 -21.32 11.78
CA TYR A 138 6.20 -19.86 11.71
C TYR A 138 7.14 -19.35 10.61
N ALA A 139 8.34 -19.94 10.49
CA ALA A 139 9.29 -19.64 9.43
C ALA A 139 8.71 -19.94 8.04
N ALA A 140 8.05 -21.08 7.86
CA ALA A 140 7.36 -21.41 6.61
C ALA A 140 6.26 -20.39 6.28
N GLY A 141 5.52 -19.93 7.30
CA GLY A 141 4.54 -18.85 7.16
C GLY A 141 5.18 -17.53 6.71
N LEU A 142 6.33 -17.14 7.29
CA LEU A 142 7.08 -15.95 6.88
C LEU A 142 7.57 -16.05 5.43
N ILE A 143 8.06 -17.23 5.01
CA ILE A 143 8.46 -17.49 3.63
C ILE A 143 7.27 -17.35 2.68
N GLY A 144 6.14 -17.98 3.03
CA GLY A 144 4.91 -17.87 2.27
C GLY A 144 4.45 -16.41 2.14
N TYR A 145 4.46 -15.66 3.24
CA TYR A 145 4.07 -14.26 3.26
C TYR A 145 5.04 -13.38 2.45
N GLY A 146 6.34 -13.65 2.50
CA GLY A 146 7.34 -13.02 1.64
C GLY A 146 7.05 -13.25 0.16
N GLY A 147 6.70 -14.49 -0.22
CA GLY A 147 6.25 -14.82 -1.57
C GLY A 147 4.98 -14.07 -2.00
N LEU A 148 4.01 -13.90 -1.09
CA LEU A 148 2.81 -13.10 -1.36
C LEU A 148 3.11 -11.63 -1.56
N LEU A 149 4.05 -11.06 -0.80
CA LEU A 149 4.48 -9.67 -0.98
C LEU A 149 5.16 -9.47 -2.35
N VAL A 150 5.97 -10.44 -2.79
CA VAL A 150 6.54 -10.43 -4.15
C VAL A 150 5.43 -10.48 -5.20
N TRP A 151 4.47 -11.40 -5.04
CA TRP A 151 3.35 -11.52 -5.98
C TRP A 151 2.50 -10.25 -6.04
N LEU A 152 2.19 -9.65 -4.89
CA LEU A 152 1.50 -8.37 -4.77
C LEU A 152 2.30 -7.26 -5.46
N GLY A 153 3.61 -7.17 -5.21
CA GLY A 153 4.48 -6.16 -5.81
C GLY A 153 4.55 -6.27 -7.34
N VAL A 154 4.64 -7.48 -7.89
CA VAL A 154 4.57 -7.72 -9.35
C VAL A 154 3.22 -7.27 -9.91
N ARG A 155 2.11 -7.57 -9.22
CA ARG A 155 0.77 -7.14 -9.64
C ARG A 155 0.60 -5.61 -9.57
N LEU A 156 1.22 -4.95 -8.60
CA LEU A 156 1.25 -3.48 -8.51
C LEU A 156 2.04 -2.85 -9.66
N LEU A 157 3.15 -3.46 -10.07
CA LEU A 157 3.94 -3.01 -11.23
C LEU A 157 3.21 -3.21 -12.56
N ALA A 158 2.37 -4.25 -12.64
CA ALA A 158 1.57 -4.55 -13.83
C ALA A 158 0.35 -3.62 -14.02
N VAL A 159 0.08 -2.68 -13.10
CA VAL A 159 -1.05 -1.76 -13.23
C VAL A 159 -0.78 -0.71 -14.32
N PRO A 160 -1.56 -0.68 -15.41
CA PRO A 160 -1.37 0.28 -16.49
C PRO A 160 -1.70 1.70 -16.03
N GLY A 161 -0.84 2.67 -16.37
CA GLY A 161 -1.02 4.08 -16.00
C GLY A 161 -0.93 4.38 -14.49
N GLY A 162 -0.44 3.44 -13.67
CA GLY A 162 -0.27 3.64 -12.23
C GLY A 162 0.73 4.75 -11.88
N PHE A 163 0.51 5.43 -10.76
CA PHE A 163 1.44 6.46 -10.27
C PHE A 163 2.86 5.91 -10.09
N GLN A 164 3.88 6.74 -10.30
CA GLN A 164 5.27 6.37 -9.98
C GLN A 164 5.44 5.88 -8.52
N ALA A 165 4.69 6.48 -7.59
CA ALA A 165 4.67 6.03 -6.19
C ALA A 165 4.14 4.58 -6.04
N LEU A 166 3.17 4.17 -6.86
CA LEU A 166 2.66 2.79 -6.87
C LEU A 166 3.72 1.81 -7.37
N ARG A 167 4.49 2.20 -8.40
CA ARG A 167 5.62 1.40 -8.89
C ARG A 167 6.73 1.29 -7.84
N GLY A 168 7.04 2.39 -7.16
CA GLY A 168 7.97 2.40 -6.04
C GLY A 168 7.52 1.45 -4.92
N ALA A 169 6.23 1.50 -4.55
CA ALA A 169 5.66 0.56 -3.58
C ALA A 169 5.78 -0.90 -4.04
N GLY A 170 5.54 -1.18 -5.32
CA GLY A 170 5.69 -2.52 -5.90
C GLY A 170 7.11 -3.08 -5.81
N TRP A 171 8.11 -2.29 -6.20
CA TRP A 171 9.52 -2.69 -6.09
C TRP A 171 9.96 -2.89 -4.64
N LEU A 172 9.55 -2.00 -3.75
CA LEU A 172 9.85 -2.10 -2.32
C LEU A 172 9.16 -3.31 -1.67
N ALA A 173 7.94 -3.64 -2.08
CA ALA A 173 7.25 -4.86 -1.65
C ALA A 173 7.95 -6.13 -2.15
N ILE A 174 8.48 -6.14 -3.39
CA ILE A 174 9.28 -7.25 -3.92
C ILE A 174 10.57 -7.41 -3.11
N ALA A 175 11.32 -6.31 -2.91
CA ALA A 175 12.55 -6.34 -2.13
C ALA A 175 12.31 -6.83 -0.69
N GLY A 176 11.30 -6.27 -0.02
CA GLY A 176 10.92 -6.68 1.34
C GLY A 176 10.43 -8.13 1.39
N GLY A 177 9.64 -8.57 0.41
CA GLY A 177 9.15 -9.95 0.33
C GLY A 177 10.28 -10.96 0.12
N LEU A 178 11.23 -10.68 -0.76
CA LEU A 178 12.41 -11.53 -0.96
C LEU A 178 13.30 -11.59 0.28
N MET A 179 13.52 -10.45 0.95
CA MET A 179 14.28 -10.40 2.19
C MET A 179 13.59 -11.20 3.30
N LEU A 180 12.26 -11.10 3.42
CA LEU A 180 11.49 -11.88 4.38
C LEU A 180 11.54 -13.38 4.07
N ALA A 181 11.41 -13.76 2.80
CA ALA A 181 11.49 -15.15 2.36
C ALA A 181 12.88 -15.77 2.52
N SER A 182 13.95 -14.96 2.52
CA SER A 182 15.30 -15.45 2.79
C SER A 182 15.52 -15.88 4.24
N LEU A 183 14.68 -15.42 5.18
CA LEU A 183 14.83 -15.49 6.64
C LEU A 183 16.09 -14.80 7.20
N VAL A 184 17.23 -14.89 6.52
CA VAL A 184 18.51 -14.24 6.86
C VAL A 184 18.37 -12.72 6.96
N PHE A 185 17.64 -12.12 6.01
CA PHE A 185 17.39 -10.69 5.97
C PHE A 185 16.01 -10.29 6.49
N ALA A 186 15.30 -11.19 7.19
CA ALA A 186 13.94 -10.93 7.63
C ALA A 186 13.83 -9.71 8.57
N ALA A 187 14.81 -9.52 9.47
CA ALA A 187 14.85 -8.34 10.34
C ALA A 187 15.03 -7.04 9.53
N GLN A 188 15.84 -7.08 8.47
CA GLN A 188 16.13 -5.95 7.59
C GLN A 188 15.02 -5.70 6.55
N ALA A 189 14.15 -6.69 6.31
CA ALA A 189 13.01 -6.58 5.40
C ALA A 189 12.06 -5.45 5.81
N MET A 190 12.07 -5.05 7.09
CA MET A 190 11.30 -3.91 7.56
C MET A 190 11.64 -2.60 6.81
N LEU A 191 12.90 -2.38 6.42
CA LEU A 191 13.31 -1.14 5.76
C LEU A 191 12.59 -0.92 4.41
N PRO A 192 12.64 -1.87 3.45
CA PRO A 192 11.87 -1.71 2.22
C PRO A 192 10.36 -1.73 2.47
N LEU A 193 9.86 -2.49 3.45
CA LEU A 193 8.42 -2.51 3.76
C LEU A 193 7.91 -1.17 4.29
N LEU A 194 8.67 -0.48 5.15
CA LEU A 194 8.37 0.90 5.56
C LEU A 194 8.35 1.85 4.36
N GLY A 195 9.32 1.72 3.45
CA GLY A 195 9.35 2.48 2.22
C GLY A 195 8.11 2.23 1.36
N ALA A 196 7.65 0.98 1.27
CA ALA A 196 6.44 0.62 0.55
C ALA A 196 5.20 1.27 1.18
N GLN A 197 5.07 1.25 2.52
CA GLN A 197 3.98 1.93 3.23
C GLN A 197 3.98 3.45 2.98
N LEU A 198 5.15 4.09 2.99
CA LEU A 198 5.29 5.50 2.68
C LEU A 198 4.89 5.82 1.23
N ALA A 199 5.28 4.95 0.29
CA ALA A 199 4.89 5.07 -1.10
C ALA A 199 3.37 4.93 -1.29
N LEU A 200 2.72 4.02 -0.54
CA LEU A 200 1.26 3.89 -0.51
C LEU A 200 0.57 5.12 0.09
N ALA A 201 1.09 5.69 1.17
CA ALA A 201 0.58 6.95 1.72
C ALA A 201 0.63 8.08 0.68
N ARG A 202 1.72 8.17 -0.09
CA ARG A 202 1.84 9.13 -1.20
C ARG A 202 0.84 8.87 -2.32
N VAL A 203 0.51 7.62 -2.63
CA VAL A 203 -0.54 7.27 -3.59
C VAL A 203 -1.89 7.84 -3.15
N PHE A 204 -2.26 7.70 -1.86
CA PHE A 204 -3.50 8.26 -1.34
C PHE A 204 -3.52 9.79 -1.37
N PHE A 205 -2.42 10.46 -1.02
CA PHE A 205 -2.35 11.93 -1.12
C PHE A 205 -2.44 12.43 -2.56
N ARG A 206 -1.80 11.75 -3.51
CA ARG A 206 -1.94 12.09 -4.94
C ARG A 206 -3.36 11.88 -5.44
N GLY A 207 -4.00 10.77 -5.07
CA GLY A 207 -5.41 10.54 -5.38
C GLY A 207 -6.33 11.62 -4.79
N ALA A 208 -6.04 12.08 -3.56
CA ALA A 208 -6.79 13.18 -2.95
C ALA A 208 -6.63 14.51 -3.70
N ALA A 209 -5.43 14.80 -4.21
CA ALA A 209 -5.14 16.00 -5.00
C ALA A 209 -5.86 15.96 -6.37
N GLU A 210 -5.88 14.79 -7.03
CA GLU A 210 -6.63 14.61 -8.29
C GLU A 210 -8.13 14.89 -8.12
N LEU A 211 -8.72 14.48 -6.99
CA LEU A 211 -10.13 14.74 -6.69
C LEU A 211 -10.40 16.20 -6.31
N ARG A 212 -9.50 16.84 -5.54
CA ARG A 212 -9.67 18.24 -5.13
C ARG A 212 -9.61 19.21 -6.32
N GLY A 213 -8.88 18.89 -7.38
CA GLY A 213 -8.84 19.71 -8.61
C GLY A 213 -10.13 19.68 -9.43
N ARG A 214 -11.17 18.96 -8.98
CA ARG A 214 -12.48 18.82 -9.66
C ARG A 214 -13.64 19.42 -8.89
N ASP A 215 -13.47 19.59 -7.58
CA ASP A 215 -14.42 20.26 -6.70
C ASP A 215 -14.19 21.78 -6.76
#